data_AF-A0A081KD92-F1
#
_entry.id   AF-A0A081KD92-F1
#
_cell.length_a   1.000
_cell.length_b   1.000
_cell.length_c   1.000
_cell.angle_alpha   90.00
_cell.angle_beta   90.00
_cell.angle_gamma   90.00
#
_symmetry.space_group_name_H-M   'P 1'
#
loop_
_entity.id
_entity.type
_entity.pdbx_description
1 polymer ?
#
loop_
_entity_poly.entity_id
_entity_poly.type
_entity_poly.pdbx_seq_one_letter_code
_entity_poly.pdbx_strand_id
1 'polypeptide(L)'
;MAIKKWFLLSLLSGVATLAMAYPKVDKQGAVYKGLQDVHTIAQLQGINPQDTTTRWEIGESNLVEWLLAPWDELKVNEALSAYRQEYGSIAQTASTVVNGAIRNNFDASGHLITDEEHQQLLSIIEQTAYLQNFHPQARAITISDTDAQFFPSDVFFTNNLAQPSNVAANQKSSSTLIPRNTPVIVLGQLMAIESAGLAAAEDGWVALWRPEFGLKFTKARHIAFVDEALVDDFPVSTQEPEPGSRLKLTFTSRVRSQGVSQRLPLGTPVYSLSGRYFLAERNQQAPIARQIGPTLLQLYAAQLSPFDLSVDPAGQLDNQVNKVPVRLNYQNYLNQLSNTLLKYPSEYVGPEHNENRYFAFGEGTIGPDGERGMDASTFSLKLIQPFGKWLPRYSVHQVDEGIKTHLIDTTHDATLEENYKAMLDHCQIGNFVSVGPGNNMACLGSISLAQLGQLSDEAYADAVTTGGMTEWDRIPLLALSTVGLTNIEDVVINKPAGTIEIPSTGETLQLYSESKESMAVWYITGKAAVYPVFKSGYLSSYIRDGRSLTLYSYFKPVVPEKTSNPIIKSKL
;
A
#
# COMPACT_ATOMS: atom_id res chain seq x y z
N MET A 1 -45.32 47.57 0.94
CA MET A 1 -45.64 47.35 2.37
C MET A 1 -46.57 46.15 2.41
N ALA A 2 -46.28 44.97 2.95
CA ALA A 2 -45.20 44.54 3.81
C ALA A 2 -44.54 43.30 3.20
N ILE A 3 -43.25 43.44 2.92
CA ILE A 3 -42.25 42.37 2.90
C ILE A 3 -42.10 41.91 4.35
N LYS A 4 -41.64 40.66 4.53
CA LYS A 4 -41.04 40.08 5.75
C LYS A 4 -42.04 39.43 6.73
N LYS A 5 -42.21 38.11 6.61
CA LYS A 5 -42.00 37.19 7.76
C LYS A 5 -42.20 35.69 7.50
N TRP A 6 -42.62 35.22 6.32
CA TRP A 6 -43.02 33.80 6.18
C TRP A 6 -42.28 32.98 5.11
N PHE A 7 -41.09 33.40 4.68
CA PHE A 7 -40.28 32.64 3.71
C PHE A 7 -38.81 32.44 4.11
N LEU A 8 -38.46 32.70 5.37
CA LEU A 8 -37.08 32.66 5.87
C LEU A 8 -36.87 31.71 7.06
N LEU A 9 -37.82 30.83 7.37
CA LEU A 9 -37.70 29.89 8.50
C LEU A 9 -37.77 28.40 8.13
N SER A 10 -37.95 28.05 6.86
CA SER A 10 -37.87 26.66 6.37
C SER A 10 -36.65 26.38 5.49
N LEU A 11 -35.79 27.39 5.27
CA LEU A 11 -34.49 27.25 4.59
C LEU A 11 -33.29 27.21 5.55
N LEU A 12 -33.54 27.18 6.87
CA LEU A 12 -32.50 27.26 7.92
C LEU A 12 -32.60 26.16 8.99
N SER A 13 -33.38 25.12 8.74
CA SER A 13 -33.57 23.98 9.66
C SER A 13 -33.28 22.61 9.02
N GLY A 14 -32.62 22.59 7.85
CA GLY A 14 -32.38 21.38 7.07
C GLY A 14 -30.93 20.89 6.95
N VAL A 15 -29.96 21.49 7.65
CA VAL A 15 -28.57 20.98 7.67
C VAL A 15 -27.99 21.17 9.07
N ALA A 16 -28.53 20.43 10.02
CA ALA A 16 -27.88 20.22 11.30
C ALA A 16 -27.70 18.71 11.49
N THR A 17 -26.44 18.30 11.36
CA THR A 17 -25.87 17.10 12.00
C THR A 17 -26.52 15.76 11.69
N LEU A 18 -26.18 15.21 10.51
CA LEU A 18 -25.72 13.82 10.42
C LEU A 18 -24.39 13.77 9.66
N ALA A 19 -23.46 14.67 10.01
CA ALA A 19 -22.12 14.16 10.23
C ALA A 19 -22.30 13.20 11.40
N MET A 20 -22.33 11.89 11.16
CA MET A 20 -21.95 10.97 12.22
C MET A 20 -20.49 11.28 12.50
N ALA A 21 -20.26 12.30 13.33
CA ALA A 21 -19.09 12.37 14.16
C ALA A 21 -18.96 10.98 14.79
N TYR A 22 -17.75 10.45 14.70
CA TYR A 22 -17.27 9.30 15.46
C TYR A 22 -18.13 9.10 16.73
N PRO A 23 -18.65 7.90 16.99
CA PRO A 23 -19.25 7.67 18.31
C PRO A 23 -18.23 8.18 19.34
N LYS A 24 -18.63 9.09 20.23
CA LYS A 24 -17.73 9.65 21.27
C LYS A 24 -17.08 8.57 22.15
N VAL A 25 -17.56 7.34 22.03
CA VAL A 25 -17.18 6.12 22.74
C VAL A 25 -16.22 5.23 21.93
N ASP A 26 -15.97 5.54 20.65
CA ASP A 26 -15.18 4.69 19.77
C ASP A 26 -13.68 5.01 19.86
N LYS A 27 -13.02 4.34 20.82
CA LYS A 27 -11.57 4.38 21.02
C LYS A 27 -10.78 3.46 20.08
N GLN A 28 -11.38 2.85 19.06
CA GLN A 28 -10.67 1.85 18.23
C GLN A 28 -9.44 2.39 17.46
N GLY A 29 -9.21 3.71 17.44
CA GLY A 29 -7.98 4.35 16.97
C GLY A 29 -7.01 4.83 18.03
N ALA A 30 -7.25 4.51 19.30
CA ALA A 30 -6.35 4.86 20.37
C ALA A 30 -5.00 4.16 20.16
N VAL A 31 -3.96 4.97 19.92
CA VAL A 31 -2.59 4.51 19.88
C VAL A 31 -2.04 4.53 21.30
N TYR A 32 -1.77 3.35 21.85
CA TYR A 32 -1.09 3.25 23.15
C TYR A 32 0.41 3.43 22.95
N LYS A 33 0.95 4.58 23.37
CA LYS A 33 2.37 4.92 23.16
C LYS A 33 3.33 3.86 23.69
N GLY A 34 3.03 3.28 24.84
CA GLY A 34 3.86 2.25 25.46
C GLY A 34 3.89 0.91 24.70
N LEU A 35 2.97 0.68 23.77
CA LEU A 35 2.98 -0.51 22.90
C LEU A 35 3.78 -0.33 21.61
N GLN A 36 4.31 0.88 21.34
CA GLN A 36 5.02 1.13 20.08
C GLN A 36 6.47 0.61 20.09
N ASP A 37 7.01 0.23 21.25
CA ASP A 37 8.31 -0.40 21.37
C ASP A 37 8.23 -1.92 21.12
N VAL A 38 8.36 -2.30 19.84
CA VAL A 38 8.31 -3.70 19.40
C VAL A 38 9.49 -4.53 19.93
N HIS A 39 10.62 -3.90 20.28
CA HIS A 39 11.79 -4.58 20.81
C HIS A 39 11.57 -4.98 22.27
N THR A 40 11.01 -4.09 23.08
CA THR A 40 10.60 -4.40 24.46
C THR A 40 9.50 -5.47 24.48
N ILE A 41 8.52 -5.40 23.57
CA ILE A 41 7.51 -6.46 23.41
C ILE A 41 8.15 -7.82 23.11
N ALA A 42 9.16 -7.88 22.24
CA ALA A 42 9.87 -9.12 21.95
C ALA A 42 10.63 -9.66 23.19
N GLN A 43 11.29 -8.78 23.95
CA GLN A 43 12.01 -9.16 25.18
C GLN A 43 11.07 -9.76 26.23
N LEU A 44 9.88 -9.18 26.43
CA LEU A 44 8.86 -9.70 27.36
C LEU A 44 8.38 -11.11 26.98
N GLN A 45 8.56 -11.51 25.72
CA GLN A 45 8.23 -12.83 25.21
C GLN A 45 9.42 -13.79 25.21
N GLY A 46 10.56 -13.38 25.78
CA GLY A 46 11.79 -14.17 25.84
C GLY A 46 12.57 -14.20 24.52
N ILE A 47 12.25 -13.33 23.57
CA ILE A 47 12.96 -13.21 22.30
C ILE A 47 14.06 -12.18 22.45
N ASN A 48 15.30 -12.54 22.09
CA ASN A 48 16.42 -11.60 22.06
C ASN A 48 16.30 -10.69 20.81
N PRO A 49 16.02 -9.38 20.95
CA PRO A 49 15.88 -8.49 19.80
C PRO A 49 17.21 -8.21 19.08
N GLN A 50 18.34 -8.56 19.67
CA GLN A 50 19.67 -8.43 19.05
C GLN A 50 20.13 -9.74 18.39
N ASP A 51 19.26 -10.73 18.28
CA ASP A 51 19.60 -12.00 17.66
C ASP A 51 19.78 -11.84 16.14
N THR A 52 21.03 -12.05 15.72
CA THR A 52 21.47 -11.98 14.32
C THR A 52 21.44 -13.33 13.61
N THR A 53 21.12 -14.42 14.32
CA THR A 53 21.03 -15.77 13.76
C THR A 53 19.89 -15.84 12.76
N THR A 54 20.13 -16.41 11.56
CA THR A 54 19.05 -16.61 10.58
C THR A 54 17.95 -17.44 11.22
N ARG A 55 16.72 -16.90 11.22
CA ARG A 55 15.53 -17.56 11.79
C ARG A 55 14.64 -18.12 10.70
N TRP A 56 14.54 -17.40 9.61
CA TRP A 56 13.71 -17.76 8.49
C TRP A 56 14.42 -17.59 7.16
N GLU A 57 13.85 -18.21 6.14
CA GLU A 57 14.15 -18.00 4.74
C GLU A 57 12.89 -17.54 4.02
N ILE A 58 13.08 -16.89 2.88
CA ILE A 58 12.01 -16.57 1.95
C ILE A 58 12.04 -17.60 0.83
N GLY A 59 10.91 -18.30 0.62
CA GLY A 59 10.89 -19.48 -0.25
C GLY A 59 11.44 -19.22 -1.66
N GLU A 60 10.99 -18.13 -2.28
CA GLU A 60 11.51 -17.62 -3.55
C GLU A 60 11.62 -16.10 -3.48
N SER A 61 12.85 -15.60 -3.56
CA SER A 61 13.09 -14.16 -3.68
C SER A 61 12.77 -13.72 -5.10
N ASN A 62 11.87 -12.75 -5.24
CA ASN A 62 11.40 -12.22 -6.51
C ASN A 62 11.54 -10.69 -6.59
N LEU A 63 12.13 -10.04 -5.57
CA LEU A 63 12.29 -8.58 -5.49
C LEU A 63 12.92 -7.97 -6.75
N VAL A 64 14.04 -8.52 -7.19
CA VAL A 64 14.79 -8.01 -8.35
C VAL A 64 14.02 -8.24 -9.64
N GLU A 65 13.54 -9.48 -9.84
CA GLU A 65 12.78 -9.87 -11.02
C GLU A 65 11.55 -8.97 -11.18
N TRP A 66 10.80 -8.72 -10.12
CA TRP A 66 9.59 -7.88 -10.15
C TRP A 66 9.90 -6.40 -10.26
N LEU A 67 11.01 -5.92 -9.67
CA LEU A 67 11.46 -4.55 -9.86
C LEU A 67 11.81 -4.29 -11.34
N LEU A 68 12.43 -5.25 -12.03
CA LEU A 68 12.86 -5.11 -13.43
C LEU A 68 11.83 -5.62 -14.45
N ALA A 69 10.75 -6.27 -14.03
CA ALA A 69 9.74 -6.85 -14.92
C ALA A 69 9.23 -5.92 -16.04
N PRO A 70 9.08 -4.58 -15.86
CA PRO A 70 8.66 -3.70 -16.95
C PRO A 70 9.69 -3.56 -18.08
N TRP A 71 10.93 -3.96 -17.87
CA TRP A 71 11.97 -3.98 -18.89
C TRP A 71 12.18 -5.38 -19.48
N ASP A 72 11.49 -6.39 -18.95
CA ASP A 72 11.49 -7.76 -19.45
C ASP A 72 10.40 -7.96 -20.51
N GLU A 73 10.82 -8.40 -21.70
CA GLU A 73 9.91 -8.59 -22.83
C GLU A 73 8.83 -9.65 -22.55
N LEU A 74 9.21 -10.77 -21.95
CA LEU A 74 8.31 -11.90 -21.72
C LEU A 74 7.22 -11.48 -20.71
N LYS A 75 7.61 -10.88 -19.58
CA LYS A 75 6.67 -10.44 -18.53
C LYS A 75 5.67 -9.41 -19.04
N VAL A 76 6.13 -8.43 -19.81
CA VAL A 76 5.24 -7.42 -20.40
C VAL A 76 4.29 -8.07 -21.41
N ASN A 77 4.79 -8.92 -22.31
CA ASN A 77 3.95 -9.59 -23.30
C ASN A 77 2.90 -10.52 -22.66
N GLU A 78 3.27 -11.24 -21.60
CA GLU A 78 2.33 -12.06 -20.81
C GLU A 78 1.22 -11.20 -20.19
N ALA A 79 1.59 -10.08 -19.56
CA ALA A 79 0.62 -9.17 -18.97
C ALA A 79 -0.33 -8.54 -20.01
N LEU A 80 0.22 -8.11 -21.15
CA LEU A 80 -0.59 -7.58 -22.26
C LEU A 80 -1.48 -8.66 -22.90
N SER A 81 -1.04 -9.92 -22.92
CA SER A 81 -1.88 -11.05 -23.33
C SER A 81 -3.02 -11.29 -22.35
N ALA A 82 -2.75 -11.26 -21.03
CA ALA A 82 -3.76 -11.42 -20.00
C ALA A 82 -4.84 -10.32 -20.08
N TYR A 83 -4.46 -9.05 -20.25
CA TYR A 83 -5.42 -7.96 -20.47
C TYR A 83 -6.31 -8.20 -21.68
N ARG A 84 -5.74 -8.75 -22.77
CA ARG A 84 -6.53 -9.07 -23.96
C ARG A 84 -7.53 -10.19 -23.73
N GLN A 85 -7.14 -11.22 -23.00
CA GLN A 85 -8.00 -12.38 -22.71
C GLN A 85 -9.11 -12.04 -21.71
N GLU A 86 -8.80 -11.28 -20.66
CA GLU A 86 -9.74 -10.98 -19.57
C GLU A 86 -10.63 -9.78 -19.87
N TYR A 87 -10.11 -8.75 -20.56
CA TYR A 87 -10.75 -7.44 -20.69
C TYR A 87 -10.76 -6.89 -22.13
N GLY A 88 -10.29 -7.65 -23.12
CA GLY A 88 -10.35 -7.32 -24.54
C GLY A 88 -9.17 -6.50 -25.06
N SER A 89 -9.15 -5.18 -24.86
CA SER A 89 -8.03 -4.30 -25.26
C SER A 89 -7.56 -3.45 -24.07
N ILE A 90 -6.37 -2.86 -24.16
CA ILE A 90 -5.87 -1.93 -23.12
C ILE A 90 -6.82 -0.73 -22.99
N ALA A 91 -7.31 -0.21 -24.12
CA ALA A 91 -8.30 0.86 -24.13
C ALA A 91 -9.59 0.43 -23.44
N GLN A 92 -10.10 -0.78 -23.72
CA GLN A 92 -11.29 -1.32 -23.05
C GLN A 92 -11.06 -1.51 -21.55
N THR A 93 -9.90 -2.04 -21.15
CA THR A 93 -9.51 -2.19 -19.74
C THR A 93 -9.51 -0.84 -19.03
N ALA A 94 -8.87 0.16 -19.64
CA ALA A 94 -8.84 1.53 -19.12
C ALA A 94 -10.25 2.13 -19.01
N SER A 95 -11.07 2.02 -20.06
CA SER A 95 -12.45 2.50 -20.06
C SER A 95 -13.32 1.81 -19.00
N THR A 96 -13.17 0.51 -18.77
CA THR A 96 -13.89 -0.21 -17.70
C THR A 96 -13.54 0.35 -16.32
N VAL A 97 -12.25 0.62 -16.07
CA VAL A 97 -11.80 1.23 -14.81
C VAL A 97 -12.44 2.61 -14.62
N VAL A 98 -12.44 3.46 -15.66
CA VAL A 98 -13.05 4.80 -15.60
C VAL A 98 -14.56 4.72 -15.34
N ASN A 99 -15.28 3.91 -16.11
CA ASN A 99 -16.73 3.74 -15.98
C ASN A 99 -17.14 3.27 -14.57
N GLY A 100 -16.38 2.32 -14.00
CA GLY A 100 -16.65 1.81 -12.66
C GLY A 100 -16.23 2.76 -11.53
N ALA A 101 -15.26 3.64 -11.76
CA ALA A 101 -14.64 4.47 -10.72
C ALA A 101 -15.15 5.90 -10.64
N ILE A 102 -15.84 6.45 -11.66
CA ILE A 102 -16.16 7.89 -11.72
C ILE A 102 -17.66 8.18 -11.66
N ARG A 103 -18.53 7.28 -12.12
CA ARG A 103 -19.98 7.57 -12.22
C ARG A 103 -20.58 7.89 -10.84
N ASN A 104 -21.11 9.11 -10.68
CA ASN A 104 -21.67 9.66 -9.44
C ASN A 104 -20.66 10.02 -8.32
N ASN A 105 -19.40 10.26 -8.67
CA ASN A 105 -18.38 10.72 -7.70
C ASN A 105 -18.20 12.24 -7.72
N PHE A 106 -17.61 12.72 -6.63
CA PHE A 106 -17.30 14.11 -6.38
C PHE A 106 -15.80 14.31 -6.46
N ASP A 107 -15.37 15.44 -6.96
CA ASP A 107 -13.98 15.85 -6.87
C ASP A 107 -13.62 16.33 -5.45
N ALA A 108 -12.35 16.62 -5.20
CA ALA A 108 -11.88 17.09 -3.89
C ALA A 108 -12.50 18.42 -3.44
N SER A 109 -13.08 19.21 -4.35
CA SER A 109 -13.79 20.45 -4.06
C SER A 109 -15.26 20.24 -3.72
N GLY A 110 -15.79 19.02 -3.93
CA GLY A 110 -17.20 18.69 -3.78
C GLY A 110 -18.03 18.94 -5.03
N HIS A 111 -17.40 19.12 -6.19
CA HIS A 111 -18.07 19.19 -7.50
C HIS A 111 -18.46 17.78 -7.95
N LEU A 112 -19.74 17.58 -8.27
CA LEU A 112 -20.22 16.32 -8.83
C LEU A 112 -19.78 16.24 -10.29
N ILE A 113 -19.05 15.18 -10.62
CA ILE A 113 -18.56 14.97 -11.98
C ILE A 113 -19.75 14.78 -12.92
N THR A 114 -19.80 15.60 -13.98
CA THR A 114 -20.90 15.55 -14.94
C THR A 114 -20.71 14.41 -15.94
N ASP A 115 -21.80 14.02 -16.61
CA ASP A 115 -21.73 13.03 -17.68
C ASP A 115 -20.82 13.52 -18.82
N GLU A 116 -20.80 14.83 -19.12
CA GLU A 116 -19.91 15.40 -20.14
C GLU A 116 -18.44 15.27 -19.75
N GLU A 117 -18.06 15.60 -18.51
CA GLU A 117 -16.68 15.46 -18.01
C GLU A 117 -16.23 14.00 -18.05
N HIS A 118 -17.13 13.10 -17.66
CA HIS A 118 -16.89 11.66 -17.73
C HIS A 118 -16.70 11.17 -19.18
N GLN A 119 -17.55 11.58 -20.11
CA GLN A 119 -17.44 11.22 -21.52
C GLN A 119 -16.18 11.81 -22.18
N GLN A 120 -15.75 13.00 -21.78
CA GLN A 120 -14.48 13.59 -22.25
C GLN A 120 -13.29 12.72 -21.83
N LEU A 121 -13.23 12.29 -20.57
CA LEU A 121 -12.17 11.40 -20.07
C LEU A 121 -12.15 10.06 -20.81
N LEU A 122 -13.32 9.44 -21.00
CA LEU A 122 -13.46 8.19 -21.76
C LEU A 122 -13.00 8.36 -23.20
N SER A 123 -13.44 9.43 -23.86
CA SER A 123 -13.07 9.71 -25.25
C SER A 123 -11.55 9.84 -25.43
N ILE A 124 -10.85 10.50 -24.50
CA ILE A 124 -9.38 10.59 -24.54
C ILE A 124 -8.73 9.20 -24.41
N ILE A 125 -9.23 8.37 -23.48
CA ILE A 125 -8.71 7.02 -23.26
C ILE A 125 -8.92 6.13 -24.48
N GLU A 126 -10.11 6.18 -25.09
CA GLU A 126 -10.50 5.36 -26.24
C GLU A 126 -9.78 5.75 -27.52
N GLN A 127 -9.47 7.05 -27.69
CA GLN A 127 -8.73 7.57 -28.84
C GLN A 127 -7.21 7.38 -28.70
N THR A 128 -6.73 7.06 -27.50
CA THR A 128 -5.29 6.87 -27.26
C THR A 128 -4.81 5.57 -27.90
N ALA A 129 -3.71 5.66 -28.65
CA ALA A 129 -3.03 4.50 -29.20
C ALA A 129 -2.15 3.83 -28.12
N TYR A 130 -2.39 2.55 -27.86
CA TYR A 130 -1.61 1.76 -26.90
C TYR A 130 -0.78 0.69 -27.59
N LEU A 131 0.40 0.42 -27.02
CA LEU A 131 1.25 -0.70 -27.39
C LEU A 131 0.54 -2.02 -27.15
N GLN A 132 0.57 -2.91 -28.14
CA GLN A 132 -0.06 -4.24 -28.05
C GLN A 132 0.91 -5.34 -27.62
N ASN A 133 2.22 -5.08 -27.76
CA ASN A 133 3.30 -5.94 -27.34
C ASN A 133 4.42 -5.05 -26.77
N PHE A 134 5.36 -5.67 -26.07
CA PHE A 134 6.57 -5.03 -25.58
C PHE A 134 7.33 -4.34 -26.72
N HIS A 135 7.95 -3.19 -26.39
CA HIS A 135 8.93 -2.54 -27.25
C HIS A 135 10.04 -1.92 -26.40
N PRO A 136 11.32 -2.19 -26.68
CA PRO A 136 12.44 -1.75 -25.83
C PRO A 136 12.52 -0.22 -25.70
N GLN A 137 12.18 0.53 -26.76
CA GLN A 137 12.20 1.99 -26.72
C GLN A 137 11.09 2.62 -25.85
N ALA A 138 10.14 1.83 -25.36
CA ALA A 138 9.09 2.26 -24.43
C ALA A 138 9.47 2.06 -22.96
N ARG A 139 10.64 1.47 -22.68
CA ARG A 139 11.21 1.39 -21.34
C ARG A 139 11.44 2.80 -20.79
N ALA A 140 11.07 2.98 -19.54
CA ALA A 140 11.25 4.23 -18.82
C ALA A 140 11.52 4.01 -17.34
N ILE A 141 11.82 5.09 -16.62
CA ILE A 141 12.06 5.11 -15.18
C ILE A 141 11.40 6.34 -14.56
N THR A 142 10.96 6.24 -13.30
CA THR A 142 10.49 7.40 -12.55
C THR A 142 11.67 8.30 -12.13
N ILE A 143 11.57 9.60 -12.41
CA ILE A 143 12.59 10.60 -12.05
C ILE A 143 12.19 11.46 -10.84
N SER A 144 10.97 11.26 -10.34
CA SER A 144 10.49 11.74 -9.05
C SER A 144 9.45 10.76 -8.51
N ASP A 145 9.12 10.87 -7.23
CA ASP A 145 7.95 10.20 -6.66
C ASP A 145 6.70 10.64 -7.43
N THR A 146 5.81 9.70 -7.72
CA THR A 146 4.57 9.98 -8.44
C THR A 146 3.46 9.02 -8.05
N ASP A 147 2.21 9.44 -8.15
CA ASP A 147 1.06 8.59 -7.89
C ASP A 147 0.68 7.82 -9.16
N ALA A 148 0.47 6.51 -9.02
CA ALA A 148 -0.17 5.65 -10.00
C ALA A 148 -1.68 5.81 -9.85
N GLN A 149 -2.32 6.46 -10.80
CA GLN A 149 -3.73 6.75 -10.75
C GLN A 149 -4.57 5.74 -11.52
N PHE A 150 -5.82 5.55 -11.11
CA PHE A 150 -6.77 4.72 -11.85
C PHE A 150 -7.20 5.35 -13.18
N PHE A 151 -7.14 6.68 -13.29
CA PHE A 151 -7.52 7.43 -14.48
C PHE A 151 -6.75 8.77 -14.51
N PRO A 152 -6.62 9.42 -15.68
CA PRO A 152 -5.75 10.57 -15.86
C PRO A 152 -6.36 11.87 -15.31
N SER A 153 -6.22 12.16 -14.00
CA SER A 153 -6.73 13.40 -13.41
C SER A 153 -5.84 14.03 -12.34
N ASP A 154 -5.72 15.35 -12.37
CA ASP A 154 -5.01 16.10 -11.34
C ASP A 154 -5.82 16.26 -10.04
N VAL A 155 -7.09 15.85 -10.06
CA VAL A 155 -8.01 16.00 -8.92
C VAL A 155 -8.32 14.65 -8.29
N PHE A 156 -8.44 14.62 -6.96
CA PHE A 156 -8.90 13.42 -6.26
C PHE A 156 -10.42 13.27 -6.37
N PHE A 157 -10.87 12.04 -6.58
CA PHE A 157 -12.27 11.67 -6.64
C PHE A 157 -12.66 10.89 -5.40
N THR A 158 -13.83 11.20 -4.87
CA THR A 158 -14.41 10.59 -3.69
C THR A 158 -15.91 10.38 -3.86
N ASN A 159 -16.49 9.48 -3.08
CA ASN A 159 -17.94 9.39 -2.98
C ASN A 159 -18.48 10.62 -2.22
N ASN A 160 -19.79 10.84 -2.21
CA ASN A 160 -20.45 12.00 -1.58
C ASN A 160 -19.85 12.36 -0.19
N LEU A 161 -19.21 13.53 -0.10
CA LEU A 161 -18.56 14.05 1.10
C LEU A 161 -19.48 14.16 2.33
N ALA A 162 -20.80 14.16 2.13
CA ALA A 162 -21.79 14.19 3.22
C ALA A 162 -21.98 12.84 3.93
N GLN A 163 -21.42 11.73 3.41
CA GLN A 163 -21.53 10.43 4.05
C GLN A 163 -20.34 10.14 5.00
N PRO A 164 -20.54 9.37 6.09
CA PRO A 164 -19.58 9.24 7.20
C PRO A 164 -18.20 8.63 6.87
N SER A 165 -17.96 8.13 5.65
CA SER A 165 -16.76 7.38 5.25
C SER A 165 -15.88 8.06 4.19
N ASN A 166 -16.16 9.29 3.77
CA ASN A 166 -15.85 9.72 2.39
C ASN A 166 -14.75 10.77 2.17
N VAL A 167 -13.73 10.93 3.04
CA VAL A 167 -12.65 11.89 2.73
C VAL A 167 -11.25 11.27 2.67
N ALA A 168 -10.96 10.26 3.50
CA ALA A 168 -9.66 9.57 3.50
C ALA A 168 -9.72 8.11 3.01
N ALA A 169 -10.85 7.42 3.17
CA ALA A 169 -10.99 5.99 2.85
C ALA A 169 -11.31 5.70 1.39
N ASN A 170 -11.66 6.72 0.63
CA ASN A 170 -12.35 6.55 -0.64
C ASN A 170 -11.78 7.42 -1.76
N GLN A 171 -10.47 7.64 -1.74
CA GLN A 171 -9.74 8.27 -2.84
C GLN A 171 -9.72 7.31 -4.03
N LYS A 172 -10.75 7.34 -4.88
CA LYS A 172 -10.89 6.46 -6.07
C LYS A 172 -9.88 6.75 -7.19
N SER A 173 -9.16 7.85 -7.06
CA SER A 173 -8.20 8.38 -8.04
C SER A 173 -6.78 7.87 -7.82
N SER A 174 -6.33 7.74 -6.57
CA SER A 174 -4.97 7.27 -6.25
C SER A 174 -4.96 5.77 -5.96
N SER A 175 -4.15 5.03 -6.73
CA SER A 175 -3.99 3.58 -6.56
C SER A 175 -2.80 3.23 -5.67
N THR A 176 -1.64 3.85 -5.92
CA THR A 176 -0.41 3.62 -5.15
C THR A 176 0.66 4.62 -5.54
N LEU A 177 1.56 4.96 -4.62
CA LEU A 177 2.80 5.65 -4.94
C LEU A 177 3.71 4.74 -5.80
N ILE A 178 4.35 5.34 -6.81
CA ILE A 178 5.52 4.82 -7.51
C ILE A 178 6.71 5.66 -7.05
N PRO A 179 7.61 5.10 -6.23
CA PRO A 179 8.80 5.83 -5.79
C PRO A 179 9.67 6.22 -6.98
N ARG A 180 10.46 7.28 -6.83
CA ARG A 180 11.54 7.63 -7.76
C ARG A 180 12.46 6.42 -8.00
N ASN A 181 13.12 6.40 -9.17
CA ASN A 181 14.10 5.40 -9.56
C ASN A 181 13.50 4.00 -9.78
N THR A 182 12.18 3.92 -10.03
CA THR A 182 11.44 2.69 -10.28
C THR A 182 11.28 2.47 -11.79
N PRO A 183 11.74 1.33 -12.34
CA PRO A 183 11.51 0.96 -13.73
C PRO A 183 10.03 0.85 -14.09
N VAL A 184 9.62 1.32 -15.26
CA VAL A 184 8.25 1.20 -15.80
C VAL A 184 8.29 0.92 -17.31
N ILE A 185 7.16 0.43 -17.85
CA ILE A 185 6.91 0.40 -19.30
C ILE A 185 5.78 1.38 -19.62
N VAL A 186 6.01 2.26 -20.59
CA VAL A 186 4.98 3.20 -21.05
C VAL A 186 4.19 2.55 -22.17
N LEU A 187 2.90 2.35 -21.94
CA LEU A 187 2.00 1.69 -22.88
C LEU A 187 1.35 2.67 -23.86
N GLY A 188 1.21 3.93 -23.48
CA GLY A 188 0.57 4.96 -24.29
C GLY A 188 0.71 6.34 -23.65
N GLN A 189 0.56 7.39 -24.43
CA GLN A 189 0.48 8.76 -23.93
C GLN A 189 -0.82 9.38 -24.42
N LEU A 190 -1.61 9.85 -23.47
CA LEU A 190 -2.85 10.55 -23.73
C LEU A 190 -2.43 11.95 -24.13
N MET A 191 -2.82 12.35 -25.35
CA MET A 191 -2.54 13.70 -25.82
C MET A 191 -3.23 14.68 -24.87
N ALA A 192 -2.45 15.61 -24.32
CA ALA A 192 -3.00 16.66 -23.48
C ALA A 192 -4.07 17.42 -24.26
N ILE A 193 -5.20 17.74 -23.61
CA ILE A 193 -5.97 18.92 -24.00
C ILE A 193 -4.94 20.05 -23.97
N GLU A 194 -4.71 20.75 -25.10
CA GLU A 194 -3.69 21.80 -25.20
C GLU A 194 -3.81 22.77 -24.02
N SER A 195 -2.99 22.58 -22.98
CA SER A 195 -2.91 23.49 -21.84
C SER A 195 -2.00 24.62 -22.27
N ALA A 196 -2.51 25.85 -22.23
CA ALA A 196 -1.78 27.02 -22.70
C ALA A 196 -0.44 27.16 -21.95
N GLY A 197 0.66 26.84 -22.65
CA GLY A 197 2.03 27.05 -22.17
C GLY A 197 2.81 25.83 -21.68
N LEU A 198 2.26 24.60 -21.70
CA LEU A 198 3.00 23.38 -21.30
C LEU A 198 3.05 22.33 -22.42
N ALA A 199 4.20 21.67 -22.59
CA ALA A 199 4.38 20.61 -23.58
C ALA A 199 3.83 19.26 -23.09
N ALA A 200 3.45 18.36 -24.01
CA ALA A 200 2.95 17.02 -23.68
C ALA A 200 3.93 16.18 -22.81
N ALA A 201 5.24 16.44 -22.92
CA ALA A 201 6.27 15.84 -22.08
C ALA A 201 6.24 16.28 -20.60
N GLU A 202 5.50 17.34 -20.28
CA GLU A 202 5.37 17.86 -18.91
C GLU A 202 3.97 17.61 -18.34
N ASP A 203 2.93 17.94 -19.10
CA ASP A 203 1.55 17.94 -18.60
C ASP A 203 0.67 16.80 -19.16
N GLY A 204 1.20 16.06 -20.15
CA GLY A 204 0.53 14.89 -20.69
C GLY A 204 0.43 13.76 -19.67
N TRP A 205 -0.55 12.87 -19.88
CA TRP A 205 -0.71 11.66 -19.09
C TRP A 205 -0.13 10.47 -19.83
N VAL A 206 0.57 9.61 -19.12
CA VAL A 206 1.05 8.34 -19.66
C VAL A 206 0.32 7.19 -18.99
N ALA A 207 -0.10 6.23 -19.81
CA ALA A 207 -0.50 4.91 -19.35
C ALA A 207 0.76 4.06 -19.18
N LEU A 208 0.93 3.48 -18.00
CA LEU A 208 2.06 2.64 -17.66
C LEU A 208 1.61 1.30 -17.11
N TRP A 209 2.52 0.33 -17.16
CA TRP A 209 2.33 -0.96 -16.52
C TRP A 209 3.44 -1.28 -15.55
N ARG A 210 3.03 -1.90 -14.44
CA ARG A 210 3.87 -2.54 -13.43
C ARG A 210 3.18 -3.82 -12.96
N PRO A 211 3.94 -4.84 -12.54
CA PRO A 211 3.34 -6.09 -12.10
C PRO A 211 2.61 -5.95 -10.75
N GLU A 212 2.92 -4.94 -9.92
CA GLU A 212 2.26 -4.75 -8.62
C GLU A 212 0.79 -4.38 -8.72
N PHE A 213 0.47 -3.51 -9.67
CA PHE A 213 -0.79 -2.79 -9.72
C PHE A 213 -1.43 -2.80 -11.11
N GLY A 214 -0.74 -3.36 -12.10
CA GLY A 214 -1.20 -3.45 -13.48
C GLY A 214 -1.13 -2.12 -14.24
N LEU A 215 -2.14 -1.88 -15.07
CA LEU A 215 -2.31 -0.64 -15.84
C LEU A 215 -2.72 0.52 -14.93
N LYS A 216 -1.97 1.63 -14.99
CA LYS A 216 -2.25 2.89 -14.29
C LYS A 216 -1.84 4.10 -15.12
N PHE A 217 -2.23 5.29 -14.66
CA PHE A 217 -1.90 6.56 -15.28
C PHE A 217 -1.02 7.42 -14.38
N THR A 218 -0.12 8.19 -14.97
CA THR A 218 0.67 9.19 -14.25
C THR A 218 1.05 10.34 -15.17
N LYS A 219 1.46 11.48 -14.61
CA LYS A 219 1.92 12.62 -15.42
C LYS A 219 3.29 12.35 -16.04
N ALA A 220 3.45 12.74 -17.30
CA ALA A 220 4.65 12.55 -18.11
C ALA A 220 5.90 13.18 -17.47
N ARG A 221 5.78 14.33 -16.79
CA ARG A 221 6.91 14.98 -16.08
C ARG A 221 7.63 14.11 -15.05
N HIS A 222 7.01 13.03 -14.57
CA HIS A 222 7.59 12.13 -13.57
C HIS A 222 8.32 10.95 -14.20
N ILE A 223 8.23 10.79 -15.52
CA ILE A 223 8.74 9.63 -16.26
C ILE A 223 9.75 10.09 -17.31
N ALA A 224 10.84 9.36 -17.44
CA ALA A 224 11.84 9.60 -18.48
C ALA A 224 12.23 8.30 -19.19
N PHE A 225 12.52 8.40 -20.49
CA PHE A 225 13.05 7.29 -21.27
C PHE A 225 14.40 6.85 -20.73
N VAL A 226 14.62 5.54 -20.70
CA VAL A 226 15.95 4.97 -20.53
C VAL A 226 16.52 4.58 -21.89
N ASP A 227 17.85 4.66 -22.04
CA ASP A 227 18.57 4.09 -23.17
C ASP A 227 19.16 2.73 -22.79
N GLU A 228 19.64 1.97 -23.78
CA GLU A 228 20.21 0.63 -23.53
C GLU A 228 21.46 0.70 -22.66
N ALA A 229 22.28 1.74 -22.78
CA ALA A 229 23.46 1.92 -21.92
C ALA A 229 23.06 2.03 -20.45
N LEU A 230 22.01 2.80 -20.14
CA LEU A 230 21.48 2.91 -18.79
C LEU A 230 20.86 1.60 -18.32
N VAL A 231 20.12 0.89 -19.19
CA VAL A 231 19.56 -0.44 -18.84
C VAL A 231 20.66 -1.43 -18.50
N ASP A 232 21.74 -1.47 -19.28
CA ASP A 232 22.91 -2.31 -19.06
C ASP A 232 23.69 -1.90 -17.79
N ASP A 233 23.74 -0.59 -17.50
CA ASP A 233 24.33 0.00 -16.28
C ASP A 233 23.43 -0.12 -15.04
N PHE A 234 22.19 -0.59 -15.20
CA PHE A 234 21.30 -1.08 -14.14
C PHE A 234 21.38 -2.62 -13.96
N PRO A 235 22.57 -3.27 -13.87
CA PRO A 235 22.63 -4.72 -13.73
C PRO A 235 22.29 -5.07 -12.28
N VAL A 236 21.01 -5.37 -12.07
CA VAL A 236 20.56 -6.26 -11.02
C VAL A 236 20.72 -7.73 -11.45
N SER A 237 21.47 -7.96 -12.54
CA SER A 237 21.82 -9.25 -13.12
C SER A 237 22.48 -10.18 -12.10
N THR A 238 21.95 -11.40 -12.08
CA THR A 238 22.06 -12.49 -11.13
C THR A 238 23.36 -13.31 -11.23
N GLN A 239 24.42 -12.80 -11.87
CA GLN A 239 25.59 -13.61 -12.23
C GLN A 239 26.99 -13.05 -11.92
N GLU A 240 27.18 -12.11 -10.98
CA GLU A 240 28.55 -11.80 -10.51
C GLU A 240 28.72 -11.83 -8.97
N PRO A 241 29.78 -12.51 -8.47
CA PRO A 241 30.13 -12.59 -7.05
C PRO A 241 31.04 -11.43 -6.58
N GLU A 242 31.11 -10.30 -7.29
CA GLU A 242 31.94 -9.16 -6.89
C GLU A 242 31.34 -8.36 -5.70
N PRO A 243 32.18 -7.88 -4.77
CA PRO A 243 31.75 -7.37 -3.46
C PRO A 243 31.37 -5.88 -3.54
N GLY A 244 30.14 -5.56 -3.97
CA GLY A 244 29.73 -4.14 -3.99
C GLY A 244 28.27 -3.81 -4.29
N SER A 245 27.36 -4.81 -4.29
CA SER A 245 25.90 -4.72 -4.47
C SER A 245 25.30 -3.41 -5.02
N ARG A 246 24.72 -3.50 -6.23
CA ARG A 246 24.20 -2.35 -7.00
C ARG A 246 22.80 -1.87 -6.60
N LEU A 247 21.93 -2.75 -6.12
CA LEU A 247 20.58 -2.39 -5.66
C LEU A 247 20.54 -2.32 -4.14
N LYS A 248 20.09 -1.18 -3.63
CA LYS A 248 19.74 -0.99 -2.23
C LYS A 248 18.31 -0.46 -2.11
N LEU A 249 17.69 -0.62 -0.95
CA LEU A 249 16.40 0.01 -0.64
C LEU A 249 16.56 0.96 0.54
N THR A 250 15.75 2.01 0.58
CA THR A 250 15.60 2.86 1.77
C THR A 250 14.86 2.11 2.89
N PHE A 251 15.34 2.23 4.13
CA PHE A 251 14.73 1.63 5.34
C PHE A 251 14.10 2.68 6.26
N THR A 252 14.03 3.92 5.81
CA THR A 252 13.43 5.05 6.52
C THR A 252 12.58 5.89 5.58
N SER A 253 11.63 6.64 6.14
CA SER A 253 10.75 7.57 5.43
C SER A 253 11.40 8.90 5.06
N ARG A 254 12.53 9.23 5.69
CA ARG A 254 13.08 10.59 5.67
C ARG A 254 14.58 10.56 5.39
N VAL A 255 14.88 10.35 4.11
CA VAL A 255 16.21 10.56 3.53
C VAL A 255 16.18 11.83 2.69
N ARG A 256 17.09 12.78 2.94
CA ARG A 256 17.29 13.97 2.10
C ARG A 256 18.38 13.70 1.05
N SER A 257 18.19 14.29 -0.14
CA SER A 257 19.13 14.25 -1.27
C SER A 257 19.64 15.64 -1.63
N GLN A 258 20.96 15.83 -1.75
CA GLN A 258 21.63 17.02 -2.34
C GLN A 258 21.18 18.42 -1.83
N GLY A 259 20.83 18.59 -0.56
CA GLY A 259 20.46 19.91 -0.01
C GLY A 259 19.15 20.51 -0.54
N VAL A 260 18.48 19.86 -1.51
CA VAL A 260 17.09 20.10 -1.87
C VAL A 260 16.24 19.22 -0.96
N SER A 261 15.17 19.78 -0.38
CA SER A 261 14.29 19.03 0.53
C SER A 261 13.40 18.04 -0.24
N GLN A 262 14.00 16.99 -0.83
CA GLN A 262 13.30 15.83 -1.35
C GLN A 262 13.50 14.66 -0.39
N ARG A 263 12.40 14.10 0.10
CA ARG A 263 12.38 12.95 1.01
C ARG A 263 12.21 11.68 0.19
N LEU A 264 13.07 10.68 0.35
CA LEU A 264 12.83 9.36 -0.24
C LEU A 264 11.94 8.51 0.69
N PRO A 265 10.80 7.99 0.20
CA PRO A 265 9.93 7.06 0.93
C PRO A 265 10.65 5.77 1.35
N LEU A 266 10.02 5.00 2.25
CA LEU A 266 10.47 3.66 2.61
C LEU A 266 10.37 2.72 1.39
N GLY A 267 11.36 1.87 1.15
CA GLY A 267 11.35 0.91 0.04
C GLY A 267 11.67 1.49 -1.34
N THR A 268 12.19 2.73 -1.41
CA THR A 268 12.65 3.34 -2.66
C THR A 268 13.92 2.65 -3.15
N PRO A 269 13.97 2.20 -4.42
CA PRO A 269 15.17 1.62 -5.00
C PRO A 269 16.26 2.68 -5.19
N VAL A 270 17.45 2.40 -4.69
CA VAL A 270 18.64 3.25 -4.81
C VAL A 270 19.73 2.48 -5.53
N TYR A 271 20.26 3.08 -6.59
CA TYR A 271 21.41 2.53 -7.30
C TYR A 271 22.70 2.96 -6.60
N SER A 272 23.62 2.02 -6.41
CA SER A 272 24.92 2.24 -5.77
C SER A 272 26.03 1.69 -6.65
N LEU A 273 27.00 2.53 -7.02
CA LEU A 273 28.16 2.15 -7.82
C LEU A 273 29.43 2.76 -7.24
N SER A 274 30.44 1.92 -6.98
CA SER A 274 31.75 2.34 -6.46
C SER A 274 31.66 3.22 -5.20
N GLY A 275 30.74 2.86 -4.28
CA GLY A 275 30.51 3.59 -3.03
C GLY A 275 29.74 4.91 -3.16
N ARG A 276 29.25 5.27 -4.36
CA ARG A 276 28.39 6.43 -4.60
C ARG A 276 26.97 6.01 -4.91
N TYR A 277 26.01 6.81 -4.49
CA TYR A 277 24.59 6.60 -4.73
C TYR A 277 24.11 7.44 -5.92
N PHE A 278 23.15 6.92 -6.68
CA PHE A 278 22.60 7.60 -7.86
C PHE A 278 21.06 7.54 -7.87
N LEU A 279 20.45 8.60 -8.40
CA LEU A 279 19.03 8.66 -8.71
C LEU A 279 18.82 9.06 -10.18
N ALA A 280 17.80 8.49 -10.80
CA ALA A 280 17.35 8.92 -12.12
C ALA A 280 16.83 10.37 -12.08
N GLU A 281 17.22 11.17 -13.08
CA GLU A 281 16.80 12.55 -13.32
C GLU A 281 16.52 12.77 -14.80
N ARG A 282 15.72 13.79 -15.12
CA ARG A 282 15.67 14.29 -16.49
C ARG A 282 17.05 14.82 -16.89
N ASN A 283 17.50 14.46 -18.08
CA ASN A 283 18.62 15.13 -18.69
C ASN A 283 18.25 16.59 -19.06
N GLN A 284 19.24 17.44 -19.32
CA GLN A 284 19.01 18.84 -19.66
C GLN A 284 18.58 19.07 -21.12
N GLN A 285 18.32 17.99 -21.86
CA GLN A 285 17.96 18.08 -23.28
C GLN A 285 16.45 18.25 -23.47
N ALA A 286 16.06 18.70 -24.66
CA ALA A 286 14.65 18.81 -25.03
C ALA A 286 13.98 17.42 -25.04
N PRO A 287 12.65 17.34 -24.81
CA PRO A 287 11.91 16.10 -24.91
C PRO A 287 12.10 15.41 -26.26
N ILE A 288 12.19 14.09 -26.25
CA ILE A 288 12.36 13.26 -27.43
C ILE A 288 11.00 12.70 -27.81
N ALA A 289 10.57 12.90 -29.05
CA ALA A 289 9.41 12.22 -29.62
C ALA A 289 9.85 10.88 -30.25
N ARG A 290 9.20 9.79 -29.87
CA ARG A 290 9.42 8.43 -30.38
C ARG A 290 8.10 7.88 -30.92
N GLN A 291 8.07 7.56 -32.21
CA GLN A 291 6.96 6.79 -32.79
C GLN A 291 7.25 5.30 -32.59
N ILE A 292 6.43 4.61 -31.79
CA ILE A 292 6.57 3.20 -31.45
C ILE A 292 5.30 2.48 -31.88
N GLY A 293 5.34 1.85 -33.05
CA GLY A 293 4.15 1.27 -33.67
C GLY A 293 3.05 2.34 -33.83
N PRO A 294 1.83 2.12 -33.31
CA PRO A 294 0.75 3.10 -33.39
C PRO A 294 0.88 4.25 -32.37
N THR A 295 1.77 4.12 -31.38
CA THR A 295 1.86 5.03 -30.24
C THR A 295 2.95 6.09 -30.45
N LEU A 296 2.60 7.37 -30.29
CA LEU A 296 3.57 8.46 -30.19
C LEU A 296 3.84 8.75 -28.71
N LEU A 297 5.10 8.69 -28.30
CA LEU A 297 5.54 9.04 -26.95
C LEU A 297 6.49 10.23 -27.00
N GLN A 298 6.26 11.24 -26.19
CA GLN A 298 7.10 12.42 -26.05
C GLN A 298 7.48 12.60 -24.58
N LEU A 299 8.71 12.22 -24.22
CA LEU A 299 9.25 12.27 -22.85
C LEU A 299 10.69 12.79 -22.86
N TYR A 300 11.18 13.21 -21.69
CA TYR A 300 12.60 13.48 -21.48
C TYR A 300 13.41 12.17 -21.45
N ALA A 301 14.72 12.25 -21.66
CA ALA A 301 15.62 11.12 -21.41
C ALA A 301 16.16 11.17 -19.98
N ALA A 302 16.37 9.99 -19.40
CA ALA A 302 16.90 9.84 -18.06
C ALA A 302 18.43 9.98 -18.06
N GLN A 303 18.98 10.44 -16.93
CA GLN A 303 20.40 10.34 -16.58
C GLN A 303 20.51 9.94 -15.10
N LEU A 304 21.62 9.30 -14.72
CA LEU A 304 21.93 9.02 -13.33
C LEU A 304 22.76 10.15 -12.72
N SER A 305 22.17 10.85 -11.77
CA SER A 305 22.85 11.91 -11.02
C SER A 305 23.35 11.35 -9.69
N PRO A 306 24.64 11.53 -9.34
CA PRO A 306 25.16 11.11 -8.04
C PRO A 306 24.52 11.96 -6.94
N PHE A 307 24.19 11.38 -5.79
CA PHE A 307 23.58 12.14 -4.69
C PHE A 307 24.15 11.80 -3.32
N ASP A 308 24.07 12.78 -2.42
CA ASP A 308 24.46 12.65 -1.02
C ASP A 308 23.23 12.33 -0.17
N LEU A 309 23.35 11.33 0.70
CA LEU A 309 22.33 10.92 1.65
C LEU A 309 22.50 11.70 2.96
N SER A 310 21.45 12.38 3.44
CA SER A 310 21.43 12.99 4.80
C SER A 310 20.10 12.79 5.54
N VAL A 311 20.14 12.61 6.87
CA VAL A 311 18.92 12.47 7.70
C VAL A 311 18.51 13.85 8.19
N ASP A 312 17.22 14.09 8.27
CA ASP A 312 16.67 15.27 8.91
C ASP A 312 16.53 15.09 10.44
N PRO A 313 17.22 15.85 11.32
CA PRO A 313 18.27 16.84 11.07
C PRO A 313 19.67 16.36 11.53
N ALA A 314 20.62 16.23 10.60
CA ALA A 314 22.07 16.09 10.81
C ALA A 314 22.66 14.70 11.13
N GLY A 315 21.99 13.59 10.81
CA GLY A 315 22.60 12.25 10.81
C GLY A 315 23.30 11.88 9.49
N GLN A 316 24.43 11.17 9.56
CA GLN A 316 25.05 10.46 8.42
C GLN A 316 24.32 9.12 8.16
N LEU A 317 24.19 8.71 6.90
CA LEU A 317 23.13 7.81 6.44
C LEU A 317 23.54 6.39 6.03
N ASP A 318 24.80 5.95 6.23
CA ASP A 318 25.23 4.64 5.73
C ASP A 318 24.40 3.45 6.28
N ASN A 319 23.70 3.63 7.40
CA ASN A 319 22.82 2.63 8.02
C ASN A 319 21.35 2.63 7.54
N GLN A 320 20.98 3.50 6.59
CA GLN A 320 19.57 3.79 6.27
C GLN A 320 19.16 3.36 4.84
N VAL A 321 20.13 2.90 4.05
CA VAL A 321 19.94 2.31 2.73
C VAL A 321 20.70 0.99 2.72
N ASN A 322 19.99 -0.12 2.87
CA ASN A 322 20.62 -1.44 3.00
C ASN A 322 20.65 -2.19 1.69
N LYS A 323 21.71 -3.00 1.54
CA LYS A 323 21.75 -4.06 0.54
C LYS A 323 20.58 -5.00 0.77
N VAL A 324 19.91 -5.37 -0.32
CA VAL A 324 18.84 -6.35 -0.34
C VAL A 324 19.27 -7.62 -1.07
N PRO A 325 18.80 -8.82 -0.66
CA PRO A 325 17.95 -9.05 0.50
C PRO A 325 18.71 -8.90 1.84
N VAL A 326 18.01 -8.39 2.86
CA VAL A 326 18.50 -8.36 4.24
C VAL A 326 18.35 -9.74 4.87
N ARG A 327 19.29 -10.11 5.74
CA ARG A 327 19.23 -11.39 6.48
C ARG A 327 17.96 -11.45 7.34
N LEU A 328 17.18 -12.51 7.19
CA LEU A 328 15.95 -12.75 7.96
C LEU A 328 16.26 -13.31 9.37
N ASN A 329 16.35 -12.41 10.34
CA ASN A 329 16.54 -12.70 11.76
C ASN A 329 15.68 -11.75 12.62
N TYR A 330 15.61 -11.97 13.93
CA TYR A 330 14.78 -11.16 14.82
C TYR A 330 15.18 -9.69 14.81
N GLN A 331 16.48 -9.40 14.85
CA GLN A 331 16.97 -8.01 14.85
C GLN A 331 16.49 -7.22 13.62
N ASN A 332 16.71 -7.76 12.42
CA ASN A 332 16.35 -7.07 11.19
C ASN A 332 14.83 -7.00 10.99
N TYR A 333 14.08 -8.03 11.37
CA TYR A 333 12.61 -8.01 11.30
C TYR A 333 12.02 -6.94 12.22
N LEU A 334 12.46 -6.89 13.49
CA LEU A 334 11.96 -5.90 14.46
C LEU A 334 12.35 -4.48 14.08
N ASN A 335 13.58 -4.26 13.60
CA ASN A 335 13.99 -2.96 13.09
C ASN A 335 13.10 -2.52 11.91
N GLN A 336 12.83 -3.42 10.96
CA GLN A 336 11.97 -3.10 9.82
C GLN A 336 10.51 -2.87 10.22
N LEU A 337 9.98 -3.64 11.16
CA LEU A 337 8.65 -3.42 11.69
C LEU A 337 8.55 -2.05 12.37
N SER A 338 9.53 -1.70 13.20
CA SER A 338 9.62 -0.38 13.83
C SER A 338 9.64 0.75 12.79
N ASN A 339 10.46 0.63 11.74
CA ASN A 339 10.55 1.62 10.66
C ASN A 339 9.27 1.75 9.81
N THR A 340 8.48 0.66 9.75
CA THR A 340 7.19 0.62 9.06
C THR A 340 6.05 1.18 9.93
N LEU A 341 6.18 1.16 11.26
CA LEU A 341 5.21 1.77 12.17
C LEU A 341 5.48 3.26 12.39
N LEU A 342 6.76 3.64 12.49
CA LEU A 342 7.20 4.96 12.94
C LEU A 342 7.68 5.85 11.81
N LYS A 343 7.57 7.17 12.01
CA LYS A 343 7.98 8.22 11.08
C LYS A 343 9.49 8.40 10.97
N TYR A 344 10.20 8.16 12.06
CA TYR A 344 11.66 8.14 12.12
C TYR A 344 12.15 6.76 12.56
N PRO A 345 13.38 6.35 12.21
CA PRO A 345 13.94 5.13 12.75
C PRO A 345 14.10 5.21 14.26
N SER A 346 13.82 4.10 14.95
CA SER A 346 13.85 4.03 16.42
C SER A 346 15.23 4.31 17.02
N GLU A 347 16.30 4.12 16.24
CA GLU A 347 17.68 4.47 16.61
C GLU A 347 17.90 5.98 16.81
N TYR A 348 17.10 6.84 16.16
CA TYR A 348 17.21 8.30 16.27
C TYR A 348 16.19 8.89 17.22
N VAL A 349 14.95 8.37 17.16
CA VAL A 349 13.84 8.84 17.99
C VAL A 349 13.19 7.61 18.62
N GLY A 350 13.33 7.49 19.94
CA GLY A 350 12.75 6.40 20.73
C GLY A 350 11.25 6.23 20.42
N PRO A 351 10.75 4.98 20.29
CA PRO A 351 9.37 4.70 19.88
C PRO A 351 8.29 5.48 20.64
N GLU A 352 8.47 5.69 21.93
CA GLU A 352 7.57 6.43 22.84
C GLU A 352 7.48 7.94 22.55
N HIS A 353 8.52 8.49 21.91
CA HIS A 353 8.63 9.90 21.51
C HIS A 353 8.42 10.10 20.00
N ASN A 354 8.29 8.99 19.26
CA ASN A 354 8.16 9.00 17.82
C ASN A 354 6.70 9.14 17.40
N GLU A 355 6.48 9.60 16.16
CA GLU A 355 5.15 9.66 15.58
C GLU A 355 4.90 8.38 14.78
N ASN A 356 3.78 7.72 15.06
CA ASN A 356 3.26 6.68 14.18
C ASN A 356 2.89 7.27 12.81
N ARG A 357 3.18 6.52 11.75
CA ARG A 357 2.82 6.89 10.38
C ARG A 357 1.32 6.96 10.24
N TYR A 358 0.85 7.88 9.42
CA TYR A 358 -0.58 8.02 9.18
C TYR A 358 -1.09 6.96 8.19
N PHE A 359 -2.37 6.66 8.30
CA PHE A 359 -3.07 5.90 7.27
C PHE A 359 -3.38 6.79 6.07
N ALA A 360 -3.07 6.33 4.85
CA ALA A 360 -3.65 6.86 3.62
C ALA A 360 -3.96 5.71 2.65
N PHE A 361 -5.13 5.77 2.05
CA PHE A 361 -5.47 4.92 0.92
C PHE A 361 -4.48 5.17 -0.22
N GLY A 362 -3.95 4.10 -0.84
CA GLY A 362 -3.07 4.28 -1.99
C GLY A 362 -1.70 4.89 -1.66
N GLU A 363 -1.25 4.93 -0.40
CA GLU A 363 -0.02 5.63 0.00
C GLU A 363 -0.07 7.15 -0.29
N GLY A 364 -1.28 7.73 -0.25
CA GLY A 364 -1.56 9.13 -0.54
C GLY A 364 -0.90 10.14 0.41
N THR A 365 -0.88 11.40 -0.03
CA THR A 365 -0.32 12.53 0.72
C THR A 365 -1.24 12.99 1.86
N ILE A 366 -0.64 13.30 3.02
CA ILE A 366 -1.31 13.69 4.26
C ILE A 366 -0.65 14.95 4.81
N GLY A 367 -1.50 15.94 5.13
CA GLY A 367 -1.09 17.17 5.77
C GLY A 367 -0.31 18.12 4.85
N PRO A 368 -0.03 19.35 5.32
CA PRO A 368 0.66 20.38 4.55
C PRO A 368 2.14 20.06 4.29
N ASP A 369 2.74 19.19 5.11
CA ASP A 369 4.16 18.79 5.01
C ASP A 369 4.44 17.75 3.92
N GLY A 370 3.40 17.35 3.18
CA GLY A 370 3.51 16.39 2.07
C GLY A 370 3.88 14.98 2.53
N GLU A 371 3.48 14.57 3.74
CA GLU A 371 3.81 13.24 4.24
C GLU A 371 3.04 12.15 3.48
N ARG A 372 3.63 10.98 3.27
CA ARG A 372 2.94 9.84 2.68
C ARG A 372 2.45 8.91 3.78
N GLY A 373 1.15 8.63 3.81
CA GLY A 373 0.59 7.59 4.68
C GLY A 373 0.77 6.19 4.10
N MET A 374 0.31 5.15 4.78
CA MET A 374 0.32 3.78 4.25
C MET A 374 -1.02 3.10 4.52
N ASP A 375 -1.52 2.30 3.58
CA ASP A 375 -2.65 1.40 3.82
C ASP A 375 -2.18 0.01 4.29
N ALA A 376 -3.11 -0.89 4.61
CA ALA A 376 -2.80 -2.22 5.17
C ALA A 376 -1.90 -3.07 4.24
N SER A 377 -2.17 -3.05 2.94
CA SER A 377 -1.37 -3.75 1.95
C SER A 377 0.01 -3.13 1.76
N THR A 378 0.11 -1.81 1.78
CA THR A 378 1.39 -1.10 1.68
C THR A 378 2.23 -1.37 2.92
N PHE A 379 1.63 -1.36 4.11
CA PHE A 379 2.29 -1.74 5.36
C PHE A 379 2.95 -3.12 5.24
N SER A 380 2.21 -4.13 4.79
CA SER A 380 2.72 -5.49 4.63
C SER A 380 3.81 -5.57 3.54
N LEU A 381 3.60 -4.88 2.41
CA LEU A 381 4.60 -4.80 1.34
C LEU A 381 5.91 -4.21 1.86
N LYS A 382 5.88 -3.05 2.51
CA LYS A 382 7.08 -2.37 3.01
C LYS A 382 7.76 -3.14 4.13
N LEU A 383 7.01 -3.87 4.97
CA LEU A 383 7.58 -4.74 6.00
C LEU A 383 8.39 -5.89 5.39
N ILE A 384 7.87 -6.52 4.34
CA ILE A 384 8.48 -7.72 3.75
C ILE A 384 9.56 -7.39 2.69
N GLN A 385 9.39 -6.30 1.95
CA GLN A 385 10.19 -5.96 0.78
C GLN A 385 11.73 -6.04 0.99
N PRO A 386 12.29 -5.49 2.09
CA PRO A 386 13.70 -5.66 2.45
C PRO A 386 14.28 -7.07 2.39
N PHE A 387 13.47 -8.08 2.65
CA PHE A 387 13.90 -9.46 2.78
C PHE A 387 13.87 -10.21 1.45
N GLY A 388 13.63 -9.51 0.35
CA GLY A 388 13.75 -10.05 -1.00
C GLY A 388 12.43 -10.53 -1.62
N LYS A 389 11.26 -10.25 -1.02
CA LYS A 389 9.97 -10.47 -1.67
C LYS A 389 9.42 -9.17 -2.22
N TRP A 390 8.92 -9.21 -3.44
CA TRP A 390 7.95 -8.26 -3.92
C TRP A 390 6.54 -8.84 -3.76
N LEU A 391 5.68 -8.13 -3.02
CA LEU A 391 4.28 -8.52 -2.84
C LEU A 391 3.37 -7.77 -3.83
N PRO A 392 2.25 -8.38 -4.28
CA PRO A 392 1.21 -7.66 -5.01
C PRO A 392 0.68 -6.45 -4.24
N ARG A 393 0.11 -5.45 -4.93
CA ARG A 393 -0.37 -4.22 -4.27
C ARG A 393 -1.64 -4.40 -3.44
N TYR A 394 -2.51 -5.33 -3.80
CA TYR A 394 -3.82 -5.50 -3.17
C TYR A 394 -3.77 -6.57 -2.07
N SER A 395 -4.38 -6.27 -0.92
CA SER A 395 -4.31 -7.12 0.28
C SER A 395 -4.86 -8.54 0.08
N VAL A 396 -5.91 -8.72 -0.73
CA VAL A 396 -6.44 -10.06 -1.07
C VAL A 396 -5.39 -10.93 -1.76
N HIS A 397 -4.67 -10.40 -2.76
CA HIS A 397 -3.61 -11.14 -3.45
C HIS A 397 -2.40 -11.39 -2.55
N GLN A 398 -2.14 -10.50 -1.59
CA GLN A 398 -1.11 -10.71 -0.58
C GLN A 398 -1.48 -11.87 0.36
N VAL A 399 -2.75 -12.01 0.75
CA VAL A 399 -3.22 -13.17 1.52
C VAL A 399 -3.05 -14.44 0.69
N ASP A 400 -3.48 -14.44 -0.57
CA ASP A 400 -3.36 -15.61 -1.46
C ASP A 400 -1.89 -16.06 -1.60
N GLU A 401 -0.96 -15.12 -1.76
CA GLU A 401 0.47 -15.38 -1.78
C GLU A 401 0.96 -15.96 -0.44
N GLY A 402 0.48 -15.43 0.67
CA GLY A 402 0.77 -15.92 2.02
C GLY A 402 0.29 -17.35 2.23
N ILE A 403 -0.94 -17.66 1.81
CA ILE A 403 -1.54 -19.00 1.86
C ILE A 403 -0.71 -19.98 1.03
N LYS A 404 -0.35 -19.60 -0.20
CA LYS A 404 0.50 -20.42 -1.09
C LYS A 404 1.88 -20.69 -0.49
N THR A 405 2.42 -19.71 0.25
CA THR A 405 3.76 -19.81 0.84
C THR A 405 3.74 -20.69 2.09
N HIS A 406 2.90 -20.33 3.06
CA HIS A 406 2.79 -21.02 4.35
C HIS A 406 1.49 -20.63 5.08
N LEU A 407 0.39 -21.33 4.77
CA LEU A 407 -0.81 -21.28 5.60
C LEU A 407 -0.57 -21.95 6.96
N ILE A 408 -0.99 -21.30 8.04
CA ILE A 408 -0.88 -21.81 9.41
C ILE A 408 -2.26 -22.27 9.90
N ASP A 409 -3.28 -21.42 9.78
CA ASP A 409 -4.64 -21.72 10.26
C ASP A 409 -5.72 -20.90 9.52
N THR A 410 -6.94 -21.44 9.46
CA THR A 410 -8.12 -20.70 8.97
C THR A 410 -9.39 -21.10 9.70
N THR A 411 -10.11 -20.11 10.23
CA THR A 411 -11.29 -20.30 11.09
C THR A 411 -12.57 -19.81 10.41
N HIS A 412 -13.01 -20.49 9.35
CA HIS A 412 -14.24 -20.13 8.64
C HIS A 412 -15.47 -20.19 9.57
N ASP A 413 -16.27 -19.12 9.59
CA ASP A 413 -17.52 -18.99 10.37
C ASP A 413 -17.38 -19.32 11.87
N ALA A 414 -16.19 -19.10 12.44
CA ALA A 414 -15.89 -19.43 13.82
C ALA A 414 -16.52 -18.46 14.84
N THR A 415 -16.70 -18.95 16.06
CA THR A 415 -17.08 -18.15 17.23
C THR A 415 -15.94 -17.23 17.66
N LEU A 416 -16.26 -16.21 18.46
CA LEU A 416 -15.30 -15.27 19.02
C LEU A 416 -14.22 -15.96 19.83
N GLU A 417 -14.57 -16.96 20.64
CA GLU A 417 -13.61 -17.71 21.46
C GLU A 417 -12.67 -18.58 20.61
N GLU A 418 -13.19 -19.21 19.55
CA GLU A 418 -12.37 -19.96 18.59
C GLU A 418 -11.40 -19.04 17.85
N ASN A 419 -11.89 -17.90 17.36
CA ASN A 419 -11.08 -16.88 16.71
C ASN A 419 -10.01 -16.30 17.65
N TYR A 420 -10.37 -16.03 18.91
CA TYR A 420 -9.43 -15.57 19.92
C TYR A 420 -8.34 -16.60 20.20
N LYS A 421 -8.74 -17.86 20.34
CA LYS A 421 -7.84 -18.98 20.57
C LYS A 421 -6.88 -19.19 19.39
N ALA A 422 -7.38 -19.13 18.16
CA ALA A 422 -6.54 -19.21 16.97
C ALA A 422 -5.47 -18.10 16.94
N MET A 423 -5.86 -16.85 17.25
CA MET A 423 -4.87 -15.78 17.39
C MET A 423 -3.87 -16.05 18.51
N LEU A 424 -4.31 -16.51 19.68
CA LEU A 424 -3.40 -16.81 20.80
C LEU A 424 -2.37 -17.90 20.48
N ASP A 425 -2.82 -18.97 19.81
CA ASP A 425 -2.00 -20.15 19.55
C ASP A 425 -1.00 -19.91 18.40
N HIS A 426 -1.38 -19.09 17.40
CA HIS A 426 -0.63 -18.94 16.16
C HIS A 426 0.00 -17.56 15.94
N CYS A 427 -0.44 -16.52 16.65
CA CYS A 427 0.18 -15.20 16.52
C CYS A 427 1.55 -15.21 17.17
N GLN A 428 2.59 -15.05 16.35
CA GLN A 428 4.00 -15.03 16.75
C GLN A 428 4.76 -14.06 15.83
N ILE A 429 5.91 -13.56 16.30
CA ILE A 429 6.77 -12.68 15.49
C ILE A 429 7.14 -13.37 14.17
N GLY A 430 6.88 -12.68 13.05
CA GLY A 430 7.09 -13.20 11.69
C GLY A 430 5.83 -13.79 11.04
N ASN A 431 4.74 -13.99 11.80
CA ASN A 431 3.47 -14.42 11.24
C ASN A 431 2.60 -13.22 10.85
N PHE A 432 1.59 -13.48 10.04
CA PHE A 432 0.58 -12.55 9.60
C PHE A 432 -0.81 -13.11 9.87
N VAL A 433 -1.76 -12.21 10.10
CA VAL A 433 -3.18 -12.54 10.22
C VAL A 433 -3.98 -11.61 9.33
N SER A 434 -5.04 -12.15 8.72
CA SER A 434 -6.04 -11.38 8.00
C SER A 434 -7.44 -11.71 8.47
N VAL A 435 -8.28 -10.68 8.57
CA VAL A 435 -9.71 -10.78 8.84
C VAL A 435 -10.43 -10.47 7.54
N GLY A 436 -10.84 -11.50 6.81
CA GLY A 436 -11.39 -11.38 5.45
C GLY A 436 -10.40 -10.86 4.39
N PRO A 437 -10.87 -10.59 3.16
CA PRO A 437 -10.05 -10.06 2.08
C PRO A 437 -9.85 -8.55 2.29
N GLY A 438 -8.77 -8.13 2.95
CA GLY A 438 -8.55 -6.70 3.14
C GLY A 438 -7.44 -6.27 4.08
N ASN A 439 -7.10 -7.07 5.11
CA ASN A 439 -6.49 -6.51 6.32
C ASN A 439 -5.36 -7.39 6.85
N ASN A 440 -4.22 -7.28 6.18
CA ASN A 440 -3.00 -7.95 6.60
C ASN A 440 -2.38 -7.22 7.79
N MET A 441 -2.18 -7.97 8.86
CA MET A 441 -1.61 -7.48 10.11
C MET A 441 -0.43 -8.37 10.48
N ALA A 442 0.67 -7.76 10.92
CA ALA A 442 1.84 -8.48 11.39
C ALA A 442 1.64 -8.88 12.86
N CYS A 443 1.94 -10.13 13.18
CA CYS A 443 1.86 -10.65 14.53
C CYS A 443 3.11 -10.30 15.33
N LEU A 444 2.91 -9.85 16.56
CA LEU A 444 3.96 -9.61 17.54
C LEU A 444 3.99 -10.67 18.64
N GLY A 445 3.04 -11.60 18.65
CA GLY A 445 2.90 -12.61 19.68
C GLY A 445 1.85 -12.25 20.72
N SER A 446 1.97 -12.79 21.93
CA SER A 446 1.00 -12.54 23.01
C SER A 446 1.67 -12.32 24.36
N ILE A 447 1.12 -11.40 25.15
CA ILE A 447 1.63 -11.01 26.46
C ILE A 447 0.57 -11.21 27.55
N SER A 448 0.99 -11.37 28.81
CA SER A 448 0.07 -11.40 29.95
C SER A 448 -0.53 -10.02 30.23
N LEU A 449 -1.65 -9.97 30.95
CA LEU A 449 -2.24 -8.71 31.41
C LEU A 449 -1.24 -7.90 32.27
N ALA A 450 -0.45 -8.55 33.12
CA ALA A 450 0.58 -7.87 33.93
C ALA A 450 1.67 -7.21 33.07
N GLN A 451 2.11 -7.89 32.00
CA GLN A 451 3.06 -7.32 31.03
C GLN A 451 2.45 -6.17 30.24
N LEU A 452 1.15 -6.22 29.92
CA LEU A 452 0.45 -5.10 29.30
C LEU A 452 0.50 -3.86 30.20
N GLY A 453 0.30 -4.04 31.52
CA GLY A 453 0.42 -2.95 32.50
C GLY A 453 1.84 -2.38 32.63
N GLN A 454 2.88 -3.18 32.41
CA GLN A 454 4.26 -2.69 32.37
C GLN A 454 4.52 -1.79 31.15
N LEU A 455 3.85 -2.07 30.04
CA LEU A 455 3.97 -1.30 28.80
C LEU A 455 3.07 -0.05 28.82
N SER A 456 1.81 -0.18 29.23
CA SER A 456 0.83 0.90 29.14
C SER A 456 -0.30 0.76 30.17
N ASP A 457 -0.34 1.67 31.14
CA ASP A 457 -1.42 1.77 32.14
C ASP A 457 -2.80 1.96 31.47
N GLU A 458 -2.86 2.72 30.38
CA GLU A 458 -4.10 2.95 29.63
C GLU A 458 -4.61 1.69 28.94
N ALA A 459 -3.70 0.92 28.31
CA ALA A 459 -4.08 -0.33 27.65
C ALA A 459 -4.52 -1.38 28.68
N TYR A 460 -3.84 -1.44 29.83
CA TYR A 460 -4.24 -2.28 30.95
C TYR A 460 -5.63 -1.92 31.47
N ALA A 461 -5.90 -0.63 31.67
CA ALA A 461 -7.20 -0.17 32.13
C ALA A 461 -8.31 -0.53 31.13
N ASP A 462 -8.10 -0.31 29.83
CA ASP A 462 -9.07 -0.68 28.79
C ASP A 462 -9.27 -2.21 28.72
N ALA A 463 -8.21 -3.01 28.87
CA ALA A 463 -8.27 -4.48 28.89
C ALA A 463 -9.18 -5.01 30.01
N VAL A 464 -9.04 -4.49 31.22
CA VAL A 464 -9.84 -4.90 32.39
C VAL A 464 -11.26 -4.38 32.31
N THR A 465 -11.43 -3.11 31.97
CA THR A 465 -12.74 -2.43 32.07
C THR A 465 -13.66 -2.72 30.88
N THR A 466 -13.10 -2.87 29.68
CA THR A 466 -13.87 -2.99 28.43
C THR A 466 -13.47 -4.20 27.59
N GLY A 467 -12.25 -4.71 27.76
CA GLY A 467 -11.71 -5.82 26.97
C GLY A 467 -12.10 -7.21 27.45
N GLY A 468 -12.74 -7.32 28.63
CA GLY A 468 -13.13 -8.60 29.21
C GLY A 468 -11.94 -9.49 29.58
N MET A 469 -10.78 -8.87 29.86
CA MET A 469 -9.55 -9.57 30.19
C MET A 469 -9.44 -9.82 31.70
N THR A 470 -8.95 -11.01 32.07
CA THR A 470 -8.62 -11.39 33.45
C THR A 470 -7.11 -11.52 33.64
N GLU A 471 -6.66 -11.60 34.89
CA GLU A 471 -5.23 -11.71 35.24
C GLU A 471 -4.51 -12.93 34.63
N TRP A 472 -5.27 -13.98 34.29
CA TRP A 472 -4.77 -15.23 33.70
C TRP A 472 -4.74 -15.20 32.18
N ASP A 473 -5.36 -14.20 31.57
CA ASP A 473 -5.44 -14.13 30.13
C ASP A 473 -4.15 -13.62 29.50
N ARG A 474 -3.86 -14.17 28.33
CA ARG A 474 -2.88 -13.63 27.40
C ARG A 474 -3.59 -12.80 26.34
N ILE A 475 -2.88 -11.81 25.80
CA ILE A 475 -3.39 -10.79 24.90
C ILE A 475 -2.53 -10.80 23.64
N PRO A 476 -3.07 -11.22 22.49
CA PRO A 476 -2.38 -11.10 21.21
C PRO A 476 -2.10 -9.64 20.87
N LEU A 477 -0.94 -9.37 20.26
CA LEU A 477 -0.55 -8.05 19.78
C LEU A 477 -0.39 -8.06 18.26
N LEU A 478 -1.07 -7.14 17.59
CA LEU A 478 -1.08 -6.98 16.14
C LEU A 478 -0.51 -5.63 15.74
N ALA A 479 0.42 -5.62 14.80
CA ALA A 479 0.93 -4.41 14.17
C ALA A 479 0.31 -4.24 12.78
N LEU A 480 -0.28 -3.07 12.51
CA LEU A 480 -0.98 -2.82 11.26
C LEU A 480 -1.07 -1.33 10.95
N SER A 481 -1.27 -0.99 9.67
CA SER A 481 -1.78 0.34 9.31
C SER A 481 -3.30 0.35 9.45
N THR A 482 -3.80 1.19 10.36
CA THR A 482 -5.14 1.04 10.91
C THR A 482 -6.27 1.12 9.91
N VAL A 483 -6.99 0.00 9.85
CA VAL A 483 -8.36 -0.12 9.38
C VAL A 483 -9.08 -0.96 10.42
N GLY A 484 -9.99 -0.37 11.17
CA GLY A 484 -10.83 -1.10 12.11
C GLY A 484 -12.12 -1.56 11.43
N LEU A 485 -12.81 -2.56 11.98
CA LEU A 485 -14.05 -3.09 11.38
C LEU A 485 -15.22 -2.94 12.34
N THR A 486 -16.15 -2.03 12.03
CA THR A 486 -17.42 -1.91 12.73
C THR A 486 -18.54 -2.56 11.92
N ASN A 487 -19.71 -2.78 12.51
CA ASN A 487 -20.91 -3.05 11.72
C ASN A 487 -21.75 -1.78 11.73
N ILE A 488 -22.19 -1.33 10.56
CA ILE A 488 -23.20 -0.29 10.45
C ILE A 488 -24.52 -1.02 10.22
N GLU A 489 -25.48 -0.79 11.11
CA GLU A 489 -26.85 -1.28 10.95
C GLU A 489 -27.62 -0.37 9.99
N ASP A 490 -28.64 -0.93 9.34
CA ASP A 490 -29.53 -0.21 8.44
C ASP A 490 -28.83 0.52 7.28
N VAL A 491 -27.71 -0.01 6.77
CA VAL A 491 -27.08 0.51 5.56
C VAL A 491 -28.05 0.28 4.41
N VAL A 492 -28.52 1.38 3.81
CA VAL A 492 -29.35 1.34 2.62
C VAL A 492 -28.46 0.99 1.43
N ILE A 493 -28.60 -0.24 0.94
CA ILE A 493 -27.96 -0.70 -0.28
C ILE A 493 -28.99 -0.92 -1.38
N ASN A 494 -28.62 -0.52 -2.59
CA ASN A 494 -29.38 -0.73 -3.80
C ASN A 494 -29.08 -2.14 -4.34
N LYS A 495 -30.01 -3.09 -4.12
CA LYS A 495 -29.90 -4.45 -4.67
C LYS A 495 -30.56 -4.55 -6.03
N PRO A 496 -30.00 -5.32 -6.98
CA PRO A 496 -30.68 -5.59 -8.24
C PRO A 496 -32.06 -6.20 -7.99
N ALA A 497 -33.10 -5.51 -8.45
CA ALA A 497 -34.51 -5.87 -8.27
C ALA A 497 -35.20 -6.31 -9.58
N GLY A 498 -34.46 -6.29 -10.69
CA GLY A 498 -34.93 -6.70 -12.01
C GLY A 498 -34.35 -5.81 -13.11
N THR A 499 -34.96 -5.86 -14.29
CA THR A 499 -34.62 -5.00 -15.42
C THR A 499 -35.89 -4.48 -16.09
N ILE A 500 -35.84 -3.28 -16.64
CA ILE A 500 -36.90 -2.72 -17.50
C ILE A 500 -36.33 -2.39 -18.87
N GLU A 501 -36.98 -2.85 -19.92
CA GLU A 501 -36.64 -2.51 -21.30
C GLU A 501 -37.41 -1.26 -21.71
N ILE A 502 -36.72 -0.22 -22.21
CA ILE A 502 -37.33 1.01 -22.70
C ILE A 502 -37.83 0.75 -24.13
N PRO A 503 -39.15 0.71 -24.39
CA PRO A 503 -39.68 0.25 -25.68
C PRO A 503 -39.30 1.14 -26.86
N SER A 504 -38.97 2.41 -26.62
CA SER A 504 -38.60 3.38 -27.67
C SER A 504 -37.12 3.29 -28.09
N THR A 505 -36.26 2.69 -27.27
CA THR A 505 -34.81 2.65 -27.50
C THR A 505 -34.23 1.23 -27.49
N GLY A 506 -34.97 0.24 -26.98
CA GLY A 506 -34.49 -1.14 -26.79
C GLY A 506 -33.46 -1.28 -25.65
N GLU A 507 -33.26 -0.23 -24.87
CA GLU A 507 -32.28 -0.21 -23.78
C GLU A 507 -32.82 -0.92 -22.53
N THR A 508 -32.04 -1.81 -21.95
CA THR A 508 -32.40 -2.52 -20.71
C THR A 508 -31.75 -1.84 -19.50
N LEU A 509 -32.57 -1.21 -18.66
CA LEU A 509 -32.13 -0.59 -17.41
C LEU A 509 -32.26 -1.58 -16.26
N GLN A 510 -31.24 -1.65 -15.41
CA GLN A 510 -31.27 -2.43 -14.19
C GLN A 510 -32.01 -1.67 -13.09
N LEU A 511 -33.06 -2.29 -12.55
CA LEU A 511 -33.84 -1.75 -11.43
C LEU A 511 -33.12 -2.12 -10.14
N TYR A 512 -33.07 -1.17 -9.21
CA TYR A 512 -32.54 -1.41 -7.87
C TYR A 512 -33.62 -1.18 -6.82
N SER A 513 -33.69 -2.04 -5.82
CA SER A 513 -34.51 -1.83 -4.62
C SER A 513 -33.62 -1.46 -3.44
N GLU A 514 -34.10 -0.51 -2.65
CA GLU A 514 -33.47 -0.19 -1.37
C GLU A 514 -33.70 -1.35 -0.40
N SER A 515 -32.61 -1.90 0.12
CA SER A 515 -32.63 -2.85 1.23
C SER A 515 -31.78 -2.32 2.36
N LYS A 516 -32.24 -2.51 3.60
CA LYS A 516 -31.46 -2.18 4.79
C LYS A 516 -30.75 -3.43 5.25
N GLU A 517 -29.42 -3.39 5.28
CA GLU A 517 -28.62 -4.50 5.76
C GLU A 517 -27.65 -4.03 6.85
N SER A 518 -27.37 -4.92 7.79
CA SER A 518 -26.22 -4.75 8.67
C SER A 518 -24.98 -5.16 7.89
N MET A 519 -24.06 -4.24 7.69
CA MET A 519 -22.83 -4.48 6.94
C MET A 519 -21.61 -4.24 7.82
N ALA A 520 -20.64 -5.14 7.74
CA ALA A 520 -19.32 -4.87 8.29
C ALA A 520 -18.65 -3.76 7.45
N VAL A 521 -18.39 -2.62 8.07
CA VAL A 521 -17.75 -1.45 7.45
C VAL A 521 -16.41 -1.18 8.11
N TRP A 522 -15.39 -1.15 7.27
CA TRP A 522 -14.06 -0.74 7.64
C TRP A 522 -14.04 0.77 7.92
N TYR A 523 -13.48 1.20 9.05
CA TYR A 523 -13.24 2.62 9.36
C TYR A 523 -11.76 2.86 9.68
N ILE A 524 -11.29 4.06 9.36
CA ILE A 524 -9.88 4.42 9.49
C ILE A 524 -9.63 4.98 10.88
N THR A 525 -8.66 4.39 11.58
CA THR A 525 -8.34 4.79 12.95
C THR A 525 -7.10 5.71 13.02
N GLY A 526 -6.45 5.93 11.88
CA GLY A 526 -5.65 7.11 11.54
C GLY A 526 -4.14 6.91 11.49
N LYS A 527 -3.57 5.89 12.17
CA LYS A 527 -2.11 5.70 12.28
C LYS A 527 -1.69 4.23 12.35
N ALA A 528 -0.58 3.86 11.74
CA ALA A 528 0.02 2.53 11.87
C ALA A 528 0.60 2.31 13.27
N ALA A 529 0.10 1.33 14.01
CA ALA A 529 0.46 1.11 15.41
C ALA A 529 0.31 -0.36 15.82
N VAL A 530 0.78 -0.67 17.03
CA VAL A 530 0.52 -1.94 17.71
C VAL A 530 -0.76 -1.87 18.53
N TYR A 531 -1.65 -2.83 18.32
CA TYR A 531 -2.95 -2.96 18.99
C TYR A 531 -3.07 -4.29 19.73
N PRO A 532 -3.56 -4.28 20.98
CA PRO A 532 -3.94 -5.50 21.66
C PRO A 532 -5.29 -6.02 21.17
N VAL A 533 -5.45 -7.34 21.11
CA VAL A 533 -6.74 -7.98 20.79
C VAL A 533 -7.40 -8.45 22.08
N PHE A 534 -8.63 -8.01 22.30
CA PHE A 534 -9.42 -8.31 23.50
C PHE A 534 -10.60 -9.23 23.18
N LYS A 535 -11.13 -9.93 24.20
CA LYS A 535 -12.31 -10.80 24.07
C LYS A 535 -13.60 -9.99 23.87
N SER A 536 -13.68 -8.78 24.41
CA SER A 536 -14.85 -7.92 24.27
C SER A 536 -14.50 -6.46 24.02
N GLY A 537 -15.53 -5.63 23.87
CA GLY A 537 -15.38 -4.21 23.61
C GLY A 537 -15.00 -3.90 22.17
N TYR A 538 -14.21 -2.85 21.99
CA TYR A 538 -13.99 -2.24 20.69
C TYR A 538 -12.83 -2.89 19.93
N LEU A 539 -11.80 -3.36 20.64
CA LEU A 539 -10.68 -4.13 20.09
C LEU A 539 -10.99 -5.63 19.90
N SER A 540 -12.17 -6.11 20.33
CA SER A 540 -12.66 -7.42 19.88
C SER A 540 -13.14 -7.41 18.43
N SER A 541 -13.19 -6.22 17.80
CA SER A 541 -13.54 -6.09 16.39
C SER A 541 -12.68 -6.98 15.50
N TYR A 542 -11.45 -7.33 15.83
CA TYR A 542 -10.63 -8.24 15.01
C TYR A 542 -11.06 -9.72 15.03
N ILE A 543 -11.87 -10.15 16.00
CA ILE A 543 -12.19 -11.57 16.27
C ILE A 543 -13.68 -11.85 16.39
N ARG A 544 -14.56 -10.91 16.02
CA ARG A 544 -16.02 -11.07 16.20
C ARG A 544 -16.59 -12.33 15.53
N ASP A 545 -17.70 -12.81 16.08
CA ASP A 545 -18.45 -13.97 15.57
C ASP A 545 -18.75 -13.85 14.06
N GLY A 546 -18.67 -14.99 13.36
CA GLY A 546 -19.01 -15.09 11.93
C GLY A 546 -17.95 -14.49 11.00
N ARG A 547 -16.71 -14.31 11.48
CA ARG A 547 -15.59 -13.84 10.66
C ARG A 547 -14.59 -14.94 10.41
N SER A 548 -14.13 -15.02 9.16
CA SER A 548 -13.00 -15.86 8.77
C SER A 548 -11.67 -15.17 9.11
N LEU A 549 -10.89 -15.79 9.99
CA LEU A 549 -9.47 -15.45 10.16
C LEU A 549 -8.62 -16.35 9.28
N THR A 550 -7.59 -15.77 8.68
CA THR A 550 -6.53 -16.50 8.00
C THR A 550 -5.20 -16.14 8.65
N LEU A 551 -4.50 -17.12 9.22
CA LEU A 551 -3.16 -16.98 9.77
C LEU A 551 -2.15 -17.66 8.85
N TYR A 552 -1.09 -16.94 8.50
CA TYR A 552 -0.11 -17.38 7.51
C TYR A 552 1.26 -16.75 7.75
N SER A 553 2.27 -17.17 6.99
CA SER A 553 3.57 -16.50 6.97
C SER A 553 4.12 -16.39 5.55
N TYR A 554 4.79 -15.28 5.26
CA TYR A 554 5.65 -15.15 4.07
C TYR A 554 7.02 -15.81 4.25
N PHE A 555 7.32 -16.27 5.46
CA PHE A 555 8.61 -16.81 5.84
C PHE A 555 8.52 -18.31 6.11
N LYS A 556 9.57 -19.03 5.76
CA LYS A 556 9.73 -20.45 6.09
C LYS A 556 10.80 -20.57 7.19
N PRO A 557 10.52 -21.25 8.32
CA PRO A 557 11.54 -21.49 9.34
C PRO A 557 12.73 -22.24 8.74
N VAL A 558 13.95 -21.84 9.10
CA VAL A 558 15.14 -22.61 8.72
C VAL A 558 15.14 -23.91 9.52
N VAL A 559 15.05 -25.05 8.84
CA VAL A 559 15.24 -26.35 9.49
C VAL A 559 16.75 -26.54 9.68
N PRO A 560 17.25 -26.73 10.91
CA PRO A 560 18.65 -27.04 11.11
C PRO A 560 18.98 -28.31 10.32
N GLU A 561 19.96 -28.25 9.40
CA GLU A 561 20.46 -29.45 8.77
C GLU A 561 20.82 -30.44 9.88
N LYS A 562 20.19 -31.62 9.88
CA LYS A 562 20.66 -32.73 10.70
C LYS A 562 22.09 -32.96 10.24
N THR A 563 23.06 -32.55 11.06
CA THR A 563 24.47 -32.90 10.90
C THR A 563 24.53 -34.42 10.74
N SER A 564 24.66 -34.87 9.51
CA SER A 564 24.99 -36.25 9.20
C SER A 564 26.38 -36.44 9.77
N ASN A 565 26.47 -37.10 10.93
CA ASN A 565 27.74 -37.55 11.45
C ASN A 565 28.44 -38.29 10.30
N PRO A 566 29.66 -37.91 9.90
CA PRO A 566 30.40 -38.70 8.96
C PRO A 566 30.62 -40.05 9.65
N ILE A 567 29.97 -41.09 9.12
CA ILE A 567 30.29 -42.46 9.47
C ILE A 567 31.73 -42.66 9.02
N ILE A 568 32.66 -42.48 9.97
CA ILE A 568 34.01 -42.96 9.84
C ILE A 568 33.87 -44.49 9.76
N LYS A 569 33.85 -45.02 8.53
CA LYS A 569 34.09 -46.43 8.30
C LYS A 569 35.54 -46.71 8.68
N SER A 570 35.77 -47.10 9.93
CA SER A 570 37.03 -47.73 10.31
C SER A 570 37.13 -49.04 9.54
N LYS A 571 38.09 -49.13 8.62
CA LYS A 571 38.57 -50.42 8.15
C LYS A 571 39.26 -51.14 9.31
N LEU A 572 38.67 -52.24 9.75
CA LEU A 572 39.38 -53.42 10.24
C LEU A 572 38.73 -54.64 9.58
#